data_AF-A0A5S9M9R9-F1
#
_entry.id   AF-A0A5S9M9R9-F1
#
_cell.length_a   1.000
_cell.length_b   1.000
_cell.length_c   1.000
_cell.angle_alpha   90.00
_cell.angle_beta   90.00
_cell.angle_gamma   90.00
#
_symmetry.space_group_name_H-M   'P 1'
#
loop_
_entity.id
_entity.type
_entity.pdbx_description
1 polymer ?
#
loop_
_entity_poly.entity_id
_entity_poly.type
_entity_poly.pdbx_seq_one_letter_code
_entity_poly.pdbx_strand_id
1 'polypeptide(L)'
;MMKFAKMAANYFPDVEIIELHHDKKLDAPSGTGLKTAEMIAEVRESKKQGHPEEKELIEGARGADYDGIRLHSVRLPGMIAHQEVLFGMDGQTLTIRHDSYNRASFMSGVSFQ
;
A
#
# COMPACT_ATOMS: atom_id res chain seq x y z
N MET A 1 -4.13 9.69 -4.97
CA MET A 1 -3.33 8.45 -5.06
C MET A 1 -4.20 7.19 -5.08
N MET A 2 -5.00 6.89 -4.05
CA MET A 2 -5.83 5.66 -4.00
C MET A 2 -6.70 5.41 -5.25
N LYS A 3 -7.38 6.44 -5.77
CA LYS A 3 -8.18 6.33 -7.00
C LYS A 3 -7.34 5.89 -8.22
N PHE A 4 -6.10 6.38 -8.33
CA PHE A 4 -5.20 5.97 -9.42
C PHE A 4 -4.68 4.54 -9.21
N ALA A 5 -4.41 4.14 -7.98
CA ALA A 5 -4.06 2.76 -7.67
C ALA A 5 -5.19 1.78 -8.03
N LYS A 6 -6.44 2.11 -7.65
CA LYS A 6 -7.63 1.37 -8.10
C LYS A 6 -7.71 1.28 -9.62
N MET A 7 -7.51 2.39 -10.33
CA MET A 7 -7.53 2.38 -11.80
C MET A 7 -6.43 1.46 -12.38
N ALA A 8 -5.20 1.58 -11.89
CA ALA A 8 -4.05 0.79 -12.33
C ALA A 8 -4.27 -0.72 -12.12
N ALA A 9 -4.97 -1.11 -11.06
CA ALA A 9 -5.26 -2.51 -10.75
C ALA A 9 -6.11 -3.25 -11.81
N ASN A 10 -6.81 -2.54 -12.70
CA ASN A 10 -7.49 -3.16 -13.85
C ASN A 10 -6.50 -3.69 -14.91
N TYR A 11 -5.26 -3.19 -14.89
CA TYR A 11 -4.23 -3.53 -15.86
C TYR A 11 -3.09 -4.32 -15.21
N PHE A 12 -2.85 -4.10 -13.92
CA PHE A 12 -1.78 -4.75 -13.15
C PHE A 12 -2.38 -5.54 -11.97
N PRO A 13 -2.53 -6.88 -12.10
CA PRO A 13 -3.17 -7.69 -11.07
C PRO A 13 -2.25 -8.01 -9.88
N ASP A 14 -0.92 -7.91 -10.06
CA ASP A 14 0.08 -8.12 -9.01
C ASP A 14 0.49 -6.80 -8.38
N VAL A 15 0.21 -6.66 -7.08
CA VAL A 15 0.34 -5.39 -6.36
C VAL A 15 0.74 -5.57 -4.90
N GLU A 16 1.64 -4.72 -4.40
CA GLU A 16 1.97 -4.62 -2.97
C GLU A 16 1.89 -3.17 -2.50
N ILE A 17 1.56 -2.97 -1.22
CA ILE A 17 1.45 -1.66 -0.60
C ILE A 17 2.50 -1.55 0.51
N ILE A 18 3.28 -0.48 0.47
CA ILE A 18 4.25 -0.15 1.52
C ILE A 18 3.86 1.20 2.12
N GLU A 19 3.65 1.25 3.43
CA GLU A 19 3.37 2.48 4.15
C GLU A 19 4.46 2.76 5.20
N LEU A 20 4.85 4.02 5.32
CA LEU A 20 5.90 4.48 6.22
C LEU A 20 5.37 5.61 7.09
N HIS A 21 5.49 5.46 8.40
CA HIS A 21 5.07 6.46 9.37
C HIS A 21 6.12 6.65 10.46
N HIS A 22 5.97 7.72 11.23
CA HIS A 22 6.73 7.88 12.47
C HIS A 22 6.53 6.67 13.41
N ASP A 23 7.55 6.41 14.23
CA ASP A 23 7.57 5.31 15.21
C ASP A 23 6.51 5.40 16.32
N LYS A 24 5.93 6.58 16.54
CA LYS A 24 4.84 6.78 17.54
C LYS A 24 3.43 6.41 17.06
N LYS A 25 3.26 5.92 15.83
CA LYS A 25 1.94 5.56 15.30
C LYS A 25 1.50 4.20 15.87
N LEU A 26 0.27 4.13 16.39
CA LEU A 26 -0.21 2.97 17.16
C LEU A 26 -0.73 1.81 16.31
N ASP A 27 -1.26 2.11 15.13
CA ASP A 27 -1.91 1.15 14.23
C ASP A 27 -1.01 0.73 13.06
N ALA A 28 -1.12 -0.52 12.65
CA ALA A 28 -0.52 -1.09 11.45
C ALA A 28 -1.42 -2.21 10.87
N PRO A 29 -1.67 -2.23 9.54
CA PRO A 29 -1.38 -1.17 8.58
C PRO A 29 -2.18 0.11 8.89
N SER A 30 -1.72 1.25 8.38
CA SER A 30 -2.44 2.52 8.50
C SER A 30 -3.84 2.44 7.86
N GLY A 31 -4.79 3.24 8.37
CA GLY A 31 -6.13 3.32 7.77
C GLY A 31 -6.14 3.68 6.28
N THR A 32 -5.21 4.53 5.81
CA THR A 32 -5.06 4.82 4.37
C THR A 32 -4.53 3.63 3.59
N GLY A 33 -3.57 2.88 4.16
CA GLY A 33 -3.04 1.65 3.57
C GLY A 33 -4.13 0.59 3.40
N LEU A 34 -4.90 0.34 4.46
CA LEU A 34 -6.03 -0.59 4.42
C LEU A 34 -7.10 -0.14 3.42
N LYS A 35 -7.47 1.16 3.43
CA LYS A 35 -8.45 1.68 2.47
C LYS A 35 -7.97 1.58 1.02
N THR A 36 -6.67 1.68 0.79
CA THR A 36 -6.09 1.49 -0.54
C THR A 36 -6.24 0.06 -1.01
N ALA A 37 -5.96 -0.92 -0.14
CA ALA A 37 -6.16 -2.34 -0.44
C ALA A 37 -7.63 -2.66 -0.72
N GLU A 38 -8.56 -2.16 0.10
CA GLU A 38 -10.01 -2.28 -0.13
C GLU A 38 -10.40 -1.78 -1.52
N MET A 39 -9.98 -0.56 -1.88
CA MET A 39 -10.32 0.04 -3.17
C MET A 39 -9.74 -0.73 -4.37
N ILE A 40 -8.57 -1.34 -4.21
CA ILE A 40 -7.94 -2.17 -5.25
C ILE A 40 -8.70 -3.49 -5.39
N ALA A 41 -9.05 -4.14 -4.27
CA ALA A 41 -9.82 -5.39 -4.26
C ALA A 41 -11.21 -5.25 -4.90
N GLU A 42 -11.80 -4.05 -4.92
CA GLU A 42 -13.06 -3.79 -5.63
C GLU A 42 -12.99 -4.03 -7.16
N VAL A 43 -11.81 -4.03 -7.77
CA VAL A 43 -11.64 -4.17 -9.25
C VAL A 43 -10.65 -5.25 -9.65
N ARG A 44 -9.77 -5.66 -8.75
CA ARG A 44 -8.79 -6.73 -8.95
C ARG A 44 -9.44 -8.06 -8.62
N GLU A 45 -9.23 -9.08 -9.47
CA GLU A 45 -9.62 -10.44 -9.14
C GLU A 45 -8.81 -10.96 -7.94
N SER A 46 -9.49 -11.57 -6.97
CA SER A 46 -8.83 -12.16 -5.80
C SER A 46 -7.89 -13.28 -6.21
N LYS A 47 -6.62 -13.18 -5.81
CA LYS A 47 -5.58 -14.18 -6.07
C LYS A 47 -4.48 -14.09 -5.02
N LYS A 48 -3.80 -15.20 -4.75
CA LYS A 48 -2.54 -15.21 -4.00
C LYS A 48 -1.39 -14.69 -4.89
N GLN A 49 -0.51 -13.88 -4.32
CA GLN A 49 0.73 -13.42 -4.95
C GLN A 49 1.95 -14.13 -4.36
N GLY A 50 3.02 -14.22 -5.14
CA GLY A 50 4.22 -15.00 -4.79
C GLY A 50 4.17 -16.44 -5.30
N HIS A 51 5.26 -17.18 -5.09
CA HIS A 51 5.30 -18.57 -5.52
C HIS A 51 4.32 -19.41 -4.65
N PRO A 52 3.53 -20.35 -5.22
CA PRO A 52 2.56 -21.12 -4.45
C PRO A 52 3.16 -21.85 -3.24
N GLU A 53 4.39 -22.33 -3.41
CA GLU A 53 5.18 -23.05 -2.40
C GLU A 53 6.19 -22.16 -1.65
N GLU A 54 6.08 -20.83 -1.75
CA GLU A 54 6.95 -19.94 -0.98
C GLU A 54 6.79 -20.19 0.53
N LYS A 55 7.91 -20.10 1.25
CA LYS A 55 7.96 -20.26 2.70
C LYS A 55 8.63 -19.04 3.32
N GLU A 56 8.02 -18.52 4.37
CA GLU A 56 8.66 -17.54 5.23
C GLU A 56 9.72 -18.24 6.09
N LEU A 57 10.98 -17.81 5.96
CA LEU A 57 12.06 -18.25 6.86
C LEU A 57 11.99 -17.52 8.21
N ILE A 58 11.37 -16.35 8.24
CA ILE A 58 11.09 -15.54 9.41
C ILE A 58 9.60 -15.18 9.33
N GLU A 59 8.85 -15.48 10.40
CA GLU A 59 7.41 -15.19 10.48
C GLU A 59 7.13 -13.71 10.17
N GLY A 60 6.16 -13.47 9.27
CA GLY A 60 5.72 -12.14 8.87
C GLY A 60 6.57 -11.48 7.78
N ALA A 61 7.58 -12.17 7.22
CA ALA A 61 8.47 -11.62 6.21
C ALA A 61 7.78 -11.13 4.91
N ARG A 62 6.61 -11.70 4.56
CA ARG A 62 5.81 -11.27 3.39
C ARG A 62 4.78 -10.19 3.71
N GLY A 63 4.72 -9.73 4.96
CA GLY A 63 3.78 -8.71 5.39
C GLY A 63 2.35 -9.22 5.53
N ALA A 64 1.45 -8.32 5.92
CA ALA A 64 0.03 -8.62 6.07
C ALA A 64 -0.61 -8.97 4.72
N ASP A 65 -1.69 -9.74 4.75
CA ASP A 65 -2.44 -10.17 3.57
C ASP A 65 -3.87 -9.62 3.64
N TYR A 66 -4.27 -8.89 2.61
CA TYR A 66 -5.65 -8.48 2.39
C TYR A 66 -6.09 -8.89 0.98
N ASP A 67 -6.92 -9.92 0.86
CA ASP A 67 -7.40 -10.45 -0.42
C ASP A 67 -6.26 -10.79 -1.41
N GLY A 68 -5.14 -11.28 -0.86
CA GLY A 68 -3.91 -11.61 -1.58
C GLY A 68 -3.03 -10.43 -1.97
N ILE A 69 -3.39 -9.22 -1.55
CA ILE A 69 -2.55 -8.01 -1.64
C ILE A 69 -1.67 -7.95 -0.39
N ARG A 70 -0.36 -7.82 -0.56
CA ARG A 70 0.57 -7.69 0.57
C ARG A 70 0.68 -6.25 1.05
N LEU A 71 0.64 -6.05 2.37
CA LEU A 71 0.83 -4.76 3.03
C LEU A 71 2.03 -4.80 3.99
N HIS A 72 2.90 -3.81 3.86
CA HIS A 72 4.10 -3.65 4.67
C HIS A 72 4.09 -2.32 5.40
N SER A 73 4.35 -2.34 6.71
CA SER A 73 4.27 -1.16 7.58
C SER A 73 5.62 -0.84 8.19
N VAL A 74 6.22 0.28 7.77
CA VAL A 74 7.51 0.77 8.28
C VAL A 74 7.27 1.83 9.34
N ARG A 75 7.99 1.76 10.45
CA ARG A 75 7.91 2.69 11.58
C ARG A 75 9.32 3.16 11.94
N LEU A 76 9.64 4.41 11.63
CA LEU A 76 10.97 4.98 11.87
C LEU A 76 10.88 6.44 12.34
N PRO A 77 11.79 6.88 13.24
CA PRO A 77 11.95 8.29 13.57
C PRO A 77 12.20 9.15 12.32
N GLY A 78 11.63 10.35 12.27
CA GLY A 78 11.81 11.31 11.17
C GLY A 78 10.82 11.16 10.00
N MET A 79 10.14 10.02 9.88
CA MET A 79 9.03 9.85 8.93
C MET A 79 7.78 10.61 9.41
N ILE A 80 6.86 10.93 8.49
CA ILE A 80 5.53 11.45 8.87
C ILE A 80 4.46 10.49 8.38
N ALA A 81 4.13 10.53 7.09
CA ALA A 81 3.16 9.64 6.47
C ALA A 81 3.48 9.52 4.98
N HIS A 82 3.81 8.31 4.57
CA HIS A 82 4.20 8.00 3.20
C HIS A 82 3.52 6.69 2.82
N GLN A 83 3.13 6.57 1.56
CA GLN A 83 2.63 5.31 1.06
C GLN A 83 2.99 5.15 -0.41
N GLU A 84 3.34 3.94 -0.75
CA GLU A 84 3.68 3.48 -2.09
C GLU A 84 2.82 2.28 -2.44
N VAL A 85 2.28 2.31 -3.66
CA VAL A 85 1.61 1.15 -4.26
C VAL A 85 2.45 0.72 -5.45
N LEU A 86 2.98 -0.49 -5.38
CA LEU A 86 3.85 -1.08 -6.39
C LEU A 86 3.06 -2.09 -7.19
N PHE A 87 3.03 -1.90 -8.50
CA PHE A 87 2.40 -2.82 -9.45
C PHE A 87 3.48 -3.49 -10.30
N GLY A 88 3.45 -4.81 -10.40
CA GLY A 88 4.38 -5.61 -11.18
C GLY A 88 3.74 -6.25 -12.41
N MET A 89 4.49 -6.35 -13.51
CA MET A 89 4.18 -7.15 -14.69
C MET A 89 5.47 -7.46 -15.44
N ASP A 90 5.48 -8.46 -16.32
CA ASP A 90 6.63 -8.82 -17.16
C ASP A 90 7.30 -7.58 -17.80
N GLY A 91 8.57 -7.38 -17.46
CA GLY A 91 9.40 -6.31 -18.02
C GLY A 91 9.12 -4.89 -17.52
N GLN A 92 8.23 -4.69 -16.55
CA GLN A 92 7.87 -3.35 -16.07
C GLN A 92 7.40 -3.30 -14.61
N THR A 93 7.43 -2.09 -14.06
CA THR A 93 6.88 -1.78 -12.75
C THR A 93 6.24 -0.41 -12.81
N LEU A 94 5.05 -0.28 -12.23
CA LEU A 94 4.39 1.00 -12.03
C LEU A 94 4.32 1.29 -10.53
N THR A 95 4.86 2.43 -10.13
CA THR A 95 4.85 2.88 -8.74
C THR A 95 4.00 4.14 -8.61
N ILE A 96 3.05 4.12 -7.67
CA ILE A 96 2.28 5.31 -7.30
C ILE A 96 2.60 5.65 -5.85
N ARG A 97 3.24 6.80 -5.64
CA ARG A 97 3.73 7.23 -4.33
C ARG A 97 3.08 8.54 -3.88
N HIS A 98 2.81 8.64 -2.59
CA HIS A 98 2.41 9.88 -1.94
C HIS A 98 3.24 10.09 -0.67
N ASP A 99 3.85 11.27 -0.56
CA ASP A 99 4.63 11.69 0.59
C ASP A 99 3.97 12.91 1.24
N SER A 100 3.62 12.80 2.53
CA SER A 100 3.13 13.91 3.33
C SER A 100 4.22 14.37 4.28
N TYR A 101 4.85 15.51 3.98
CA TYR A 101 5.96 16.05 4.77
C TYR A 101 5.55 16.87 5.99
N ASN A 102 4.27 17.21 6.11
CA ASN A 102 3.70 17.91 7.26
C ASN A 102 2.16 17.86 7.18
N ARG A 103 1.49 18.37 8.22
CA ARG A 103 0.02 18.33 8.30
C ARG A 103 -0.70 19.20 7.27
N ALA A 104 0.00 20.13 6.59
CA ALA A 104 -0.64 20.96 5.57
C ALA A 104 -1.14 20.13 4.36
N SER A 105 -0.57 18.95 4.11
CA SER A 105 -1.03 18.05 3.04
C SER A 105 -2.48 17.57 3.23
N PHE A 106 -2.98 17.55 4.47
CA PHE A 106 -4.37 17.20 4.77
C PHE A 106 -5.33 18.39 4.66
N MET A 107 -4.81 19.62 4.68
CA MET A 107 -5.63 20.83 4.77
C MET A 107 -6.20 21.27 3.43
N SER A 108 -5.50 21.02 2.33
CA SER A 108 -6.04 21.27 0.98
C SER A 108 -7.32 20.48 0.71
N GLY A 109 -7.44 19.26 1.25
CA GLY A 109 -8.65 18.45 1.16
C GLY A 109 -9.84 19.04 1.91
N VAL A 110 -9.61 19.68 3.06
CA VAL A 110 -10.65 20.38 3.83
C VAL A 110 -11.12 21.64 3.10
N SER A 111 -10.22 22.36 2.42
CA SER A 111 -10.59 23.56 1.65
C SER A 111 -11.30 23.28 0.31
N PHE A 112 -11.23 22.04 -0.19
CA PHE A 112 -11.88 21.61 -1.44
C PHE A 112 -13.32 21.12 -1.23
N GLN A 113 -13.80 21.09 0.01
CA GLN A 113 -15.15 20.71 0.41
C GLN A 113 -16.02 21.96 0.60
#